data_AF-W7CZ20-F1
#
_entry.id   AF-W7CZ20-F1
#
_cell.length_a   1.000
_cell.length_b   1.000
_cell.length_c   1.000
_cell.angle_alpha   90.00
_cell.angle_beta   90.00
_cell.angle_gamma   90.00
#
_symmetry.space_group_name_H-M   'P 1'
#
loop_
_entity.id
_entity.type
_entity.pdbx_description
1 polymer ?
#
loop_
_entity_poly.entity_id
_entity_poly.type
_entity_poly.pdbx_seq_one_letter_code
_entity_poly.pdbx_strand_id
1 'polypeptide(L)' 'MMRKSWIGLLLVVVMVLMAGCGSKTATKDESADKVIKVASHMTPMTDVVEKAGEVIKADGYTIELVQVNDNIQYNELLKK' A
#
# COMPACT_ATOMS: atom_id res chain seq x y z
N MET A 1 -34.35 33.69 20.06
CA MET A 1 -33.67 32.42 20.39
C MET A 1 -33.10 31.66 19.17
N MET A 2 -33.42 32.02 17.91
CA MET A 2 -32.86 31.36 16.71
C MET A 2 -31.35 31.59 16.41
N ARG A 3 -30.74 32.70 16.87
CA ARG A 3 -29.35 33.04 16.50
C ARG A 3 -28.28 32.16 17.16
N LYS A 4 -28.54 31.67 18.39
CA LYS A 4 -27.63 30.76 19.12
C LYS A 4 -27.74 29.31 18.62
N SER A 5 -28.92 28.92 18.14
CA SER A 5 -29.14 27.57 17.58
C SER A 5 -28.45 27.39 16.22
N TRP A 6 -28.34 28.46 15.43
CA TRP A 6 -27.64 28.43 14.14
C TRP A 6 -26.11 28.27 14.27
N ILE A 7 -25.52 28.86 15.32
CA ILE A 7 -24.08 28.72 15.61
C ILE A 7 -23.76 27.28 16.01
N GLY A 8 -24.62 26.62 16.80
CA GLY A 8 -24.46 25.22 17.16
C GLY A 8 -24.52 24.27 15.95
N LEU A 9 -25.46 24.53 15.03
CA LEU A 9 -25.58 23.74 13.80
C LEU A 9 -24.35 23.87 12.89
N LEU A 10 -23.79 25.07 12.78
CA LEU A 10 -22.61 25.35 11.96
C LEU A 10 -21.35 24.68 12.52
N LEU A 11 -21.23 24.60 13.85
CA LEU A 11 -20.10 23.96 14.53
C LEU A 11 -20.11 22.43 14.35
N VAL A 12 -21.29 21.81 14.32
CA VAL A 12 -21.47 20.38 14.02
C VAL A 12 -21.10 20.07 12.56
N VAL A 13 -21.48 20.94 11.62
CA VAL A 13 -21.12 20.79 10.20
C VAL A 13 -19.60 20.88 10.01
N VAL A 14 -18.93 21.82 10.69
CA VAL A 14 -17.46 21.95 10.62
C VAL A 14 -16.75 20.72 11.20
N MET A 15 -17.26 20.11 12.28
CA MET A 15 -16.70 18.87 12.83
C MET A 15 -16.86 17.68 11.87
N VAL A 16 -18.00 17.56 11.17
CA VAL A 16 -18.21 16.53 10.15
C VAL A 16 -17.28 16.72 8.95
N LEU A 17 -17.03 17.96 8.53
CA LEU A 17 -16.11 18.27 7.44
C LEU A 17 -14.65 17.96 7.80
N MET A 18 -14.23 18.14 9.06
CA MET A 18 -12.88 17.76 9.51
C MET A 18 -12.68 16.24 9.63
N ALA A 19 -13.73 15.46 9.91
CA ALA A 19 -13.63 13.99 9.92
C ALA A 19 -13.31 13.39 8.53
N GLY A 20 -13.66 14.10 7.44
CA GLY A 20 -13.37 13.69 6.06
C GLY A 20 -11.96 14.06 5.57
N CYS A 21 -11.26 15.00 6.23
CA CYS A 21 -9.92 15.44 5.80
C CYS A 21 -8.80 14.48 6.28
N GLY A 22 -9.14 13.49 7.11
CA GLY A 22 -8.27 12.38 7.51
C GLY A 22 -8.30 11.19 6.54
N SER A 23 -9.32 11.08 5.67
CA SER A 23 -9.27 10.15 4.56
C SER A 23 -8.39 10.77 3.48
N LYS A 24 -7.07 10.67 3.67
CA LYS A 24 -6.15 10.67 2.53
C LYS A 24 -6.77 9.72 1.52
N THR A 25 -7.16 10.29 0.39
CA THR A 25 -7.54 9.60 -0.85
C THR A 25 -7.03 8.17 -0.82
N ALA A 26 -7.90 7.25 -0.40
CA ALA A 26 -7.81 5.90 -0.88
C ALA A 26 -8.25 6.05 -2.33
N THR A 27 -7.28 6.40 -3.19
CA THR A 27 -7.31 5.99 -4.58
C THR A 27 -7.63 4.52 -4.49
N LYS A 28 -8.90 4.21 -4.74
CA LYS A 28 -9.37 2.87 -5.01
C LYS A 28 -8.77 2.54 -6.38
N ASP A 29 -7.46 2.35 -6.39
CA ASP A 29 -6.80 1.63 -7.46
C ASP A 29 -7.42 0.25 -7.41
N GLU A 30 -8.18 -0.03 -8.45
CA GLU A 30 -8.82 -1.29 -8.70
C GLU A 30 -7.84 -2.41 -8.39
N SER A 31 -8.15 -3.20 -7.36
CA SER A 31 -7.73 -4.60 -7.22
C SER A 31 -6.39 -4.93 -7.87
N ALA A 32 -5.36 -4.11 -7.65
CA ALA A 32 -4.02 -4.49 -7.99
C ALA A 32 -3.72 -5.53 -6.94
N ASP A 33 -3.84 -6.80 -7.34
CA ASP A 33 -3.38 -7.92 -6.54
C ASP A 33 -2.08 -7.46 -5.90
N LYS A 34 -2.03 -7.48 -4.56
CA LYS A 34 -0.94 -6.93 -3.74
C LYS A 34 0.33 -7.77 -3.92
N VAL A 35 0.79 -7.89 -5.16
CA VAL A 35 1.84 -8.77 -5.63
C VAL A 35 3.08 -7.92 -5.83
N ILE A 36 4.10 -8.23 -5.05
CA ILE A 36 5.40 -7.60 -5.13
C ILE A 36 6.32 -8.57 -5.86
N LYS A 37 6.69 -8.24 -7.11
CA LYS A 37 7.67 -9.01 -7.88
C LYS A 37 9.07 -8.60 -7.44
N VAL A 38 9.86 -9.57 -6.98
CA VAL A 38 11.23 -9.35 -6.53
C VAL A 38 12.15 -10.24 -7.33
N ALA A 39 13.03 -9.64 -8.13
CA ALA A 39 14.14 -10.36 -8.73
C ALA A 39 15.28 -10.45 -7.71
N SER A 40 15.74 -11.66 -7.43
CA SER A 40 16.88 -11.90 -6.54
C SER A 40 17.84 -12.88 -7.18
N HIS A 41 19.12 -12.71 -6.88
CA HIS A 41 20.11 -13.72 -7.22
C HIS A 41 19.93 -14.98 -6.34
N MET A 42 20.81 -15.97 -6.54
CA MET A 42 20.86 -17.22 -5.77
C MET A 42 20.97 -17.02 -4.24
N THR A 43 20.83 -18.12 -3.50
CA THR A 43 21.05 -18.17 -2.06
C THR A 43 22.37 -17.50 -1.68
N PRO A 44 22.41 -16.67 -0.61
CA PRO A 44 21.38 -16.53 0.43
C PRO A 44 20.34 -15.41 0.19
N MET A 45 20.39 -14.68 -0.93
CA MET A 45 19.51 -13.53 -1.13
C MET A 45 18.03 -13.91 -1.31
N THR A 46 17.76 -15.04 -1.97
CA THR A 46 16.41 -15.61 -2.08
C THR A 46 15.79 -15.87 -0.70
N ASP A 47 16.57 -16.38 0.26
CA ASP A 47 16.09 -16.79 1.57
C ASP A 47 15.59 -15.59 2.39
N VAL A 48 16.25 -14.45 2.23
CA VAL A 48 15.83 -13.18 2.85
C VAL A 48 14.49 -12.72 2.28
N VAL A 49 14.32 -12.83 0.96
CA VAL A 49 13.07 -12.44 0.28
C VAL A 49 11.92 -13.39 0.65
N GLU A 50 12.19 -14.69 0.74
CA GLU A 50 11.21 -15.67 1.21
C GLU A 50 10.75 -15.36 2.63
N LYS A 51 11.71 -15.07 3.53
CA LYS A 51 11.38 -14.73 4.92
C LYS A 51 10.58 -13.43 5.02
N ALA A 52 10.93 -12.42 4.23
CA ALA A 52 10.14 -11.20 4.13
C ALA A 52 8.71 -11.50 3.61
N GLY A 53 8.59 -12.40 2.63
CA GLY A 53 7.31 -12.85 2.09
C GLY A 53 6.40 -13.49 3.13
N GLU A 54 6.96 -14.29 4.04
CA GLU A 54 6.19 -14.86 5.16
C GLU A 54 5.61 -13.79 6.08
N VAL A 55 6.36 -12.73 6.35
CA VAL A 55 5.92 -11.64 7.24
C VAL A 55 4.82 -10.81 6.59
N ILE A 56 5.01 -10.39 5.33
CA ILE A 56 4.08 -9.47 4.66
C ILE A 56 2.78 -10.12 4.19
N LYS A 57 2.70 -11.47 4.19
CA LYS A 57 1.47 -12.21 3.94
C LYS A 57 0.36 -11.82 4.92
N ALA A 58 0.70 -11.54 6.18
CA ALA A 58 -0.25 -11.07 7.19
C ALA A 58 -0.90 -9.73 6.81
N ASP A 59 -0.19 -8.89 6.05
CA ASP A 59 -0.65 -7.59 5.55
C ASP A 59 -1.41 -7.70 4.21
N GLY A 60 -1.60 -8.94 3.73
CA GLY A 60 -2.29 -9.28 2.49
C GLY A 60 -1.45 -9.11 1.24
N TYR A 61 -0.12 -9.01 1.35
CA TYR A 61 0.79 -8.96 0.21
C TYR A 61 1.31 -10.36 -0.15
N THR A 62 1.53 -10.58 -1.44
CA THR A 62 2.14 -11.79 -2.00
C THR A 62 3.47 -11.41 -2.65
N ILE A 63 4.54 -12.14 -2.34
CA ILE A 63 5.82 -11.97 -3.05
C ILE A 63 5.91 -12.98 -4.19
N GLU A 64 6.25 -12.51 -5.39
CA GLU A 64 6.63 -13.34 -6.53
C GLU A 64 8.15 -13.22 -6.72
N LEU A 65 8.89 -14.24 -6.30
CA LEU A 65 10.33 -14.29 -6.40
C LEU A 65 10.75 -14.76 -7.79
N VAL A 66 11.53 -13.95 -8.50
CA VAL A 66 12.15 -14.31 -9.77
C VAL A 66 13.63 -14.53 -9.50
N GLN A 67 14.07 -15.78 -9.49
CA GLN A 67 15.49 -16.09 -9.35
C GLN A 67 16.20 -15.80 -10.67
N VAL A 68 17.29 -15.02 -10.59
CA VAL A 68 18.07 -14.64 -11.76
C VAL A 68 19.55 -14.99 -11.57
N ASN A 69 20.21 -15.41 -12.65
CA ASN A 69 21.58 -15.91 -12.59
C ASN A 69 22.63 -14.89 -13.05
N ASP A 70 22.20 -13.74 -13.57
CA ASP A 70 23.09 -12.64 -13.96
C ASP A 70 22.61 -11.29 -13.41
N ASN A 71 23.50 -10.29 -13.45
CA ASN A 71 23.24 -8.95 -12.93
C ASN A 71 22.84 -7.91 -13.99
N ILE A 72 22.65 -8.34 -15.23
CA ILE A 72 22.30 -7.48 -16.37
C ILE A 72 20.78 -7.50 -16.59
N GLN A 73 20.14 -8.65 -16.36
CA GLN A 73 18.71 -8.85 -16.62
C GLN A 73 17.76 -8.30 -15.54
N TYR A 74 18.26 -7.81 -14.39
CA TYR A 74 17.40 -7.26 -13.32
C TYR A 74 16.45 -6.17 -13.84
N ASN A 75 17.01 -5.26 -14.63
CA ASN A 75 16.29 -4.07 -15.06
C ASN A 75 15.35 -4.35 -16.23
N GLU A 76 15.55 -5.43 -16.99
CA GLU A 76 14.65 -5.82 -18.08
C GLU A 76 13.49 -6.70 -17.57
N LEU A 77 13.75 -7.60 -16.61
CA LEU A 77 12.72 -8.49 -16.05
C LEU A 77 11.68 -7.78 -15.17
N LEU A 78 12.07 -6.65 -14.56
CA LEU A 78 11.20 -5.85 -13.71
C LEU A 78 10.60 -4.64 -14.44
N LYS A 79 11.00 -4.38 -15.70
CA LYS A 79 10.33 -3.37 -16.54
C LYS A 79 8.94 -3.90 -16.91
N LYS A 80 7.92 -3.21 -16.41
CA LYS A 80 6.53 -3.36 -16.84
C LYS A 80 6.06 -2.01 -17.37
#